data_AF-A0A478FPY4-F1
#
_entry.id   AF-A0A478FPY4-F1
#
_cell.length_a   1.000
_cell.length_b   1.000
_cell.length_c   1.000
_cell.angle_alpha   90.00
_cell.angle_beta   90.00
_cell.angle_gamma   90.00
#
_symmetry.space_group_name_H-M   'P 1'
#
loop_
_entity.id
_entity.type
_entity.pdbx_description
1 polymer ?
#
loop_
_entity_poly.entity_id
_entity_poly.type
_entity_poly.pdbx_seq_one_letter_code
_entity_poly.pdbx_strand_id
1 'polypeptide(L)'
;MSTQAIVGAAAGAVLLGGGGTLAAYAAGAFSNDTYFIKAKREFTEKSYIAEKEEEMKGWLTQQNKETTYKTDLKNNIKKMTGISKTAPTEDKVNKLQGETAPTTAEAKEIYDYAKNWCESKKETVYKGEESEAEFEIFKKVCFVNSPVA
;
A
#
# COMPACT_ATOMS: atom_id res chain seq x y z
N MET A 1 52.04 19.41 41.12
CA MET A 1 51.14 19.41 39.95
C MET A 1 49.96 18.53 40.28
N SER A 2 48.75 19.07 40.33
CA SER A 2 47.50 18.29 40.45
C SER A 2 46.49 18.84 39.46
N THR A 3 46.16 18.02 38.46
CA THR A 3 45.03 18.22 37.57
C THR A 3 44.14 16.99 37.69
N GLN A 4 42.96 17.18 38.27
CA GLN A 4 41.82 16.28 38.06
C GLN A 4 40.64 17.14 37.61
N ALA A 5 40.39 17.12 36.31
CA ALA A 5 39.14 17.56 35.70
C ALA A 5 38.78 16.49 34.66
N ILE A 6 37.93 15.54 35.07
CA ILE A 6 37.25 14.61 34.17
C ILE A 6 35.81 15.13 34.06
N VAL A 7 35.49 15.67 32.89
CA VAL A 7 34.15 16.11 32.50
C VAL A 7 33.27 14.87 32.29
N GLY A 8 32.07 14.92 32.86
CA GLY A 8 31.24 13.76 33.16
C GLY A 8 30.57 13.04 31.98
N ALA A 9 30.41 11.74 32.18
CA ALA A 9 29.37 10.92 31.57
C ALA A 9 28.46 10.44 32.71
N ALA A 10 27.31 11.10 32.89
CA ALA A 10 26.25 10.59 33.75
C ALA A 10 25.13 10.05 32.87
N ALA A 11 25.00 8.73 32.90
CA ALA A 11 23.89 7.99 32.35
C ALA A 11 22.58 8.47 33.01
N GLY A 12 21.70 9.08 32.21
CA GLY A 12 20.31 9.33 32.59
C GLY A 12 19.46 8.16 32.14
N ALA A 13 19.42 7.09 32.95
CA ALA A 13 18.38 6.08 32.84
C ALA A 13 17.05 6.71 33.28
N VAL A 14 16.16 7.00 32.34
CA VAL A 14 14.73 7.08 32.63
C VAL A 14 14.12 5.74 32.22
N LEU A 15 14.09 4.84 33.19
CA LEU A 15 13.25 3.65 33.22
C LEU A 15 11.82 4.09 33.55
N LEU A 16 10.94 4.12 32.55
CA LEU A 16 9.50 4.11 32.74
C LEU A 16 8.86 3.11 31.77
N GLY A 17 8.52 1.94 32.31
CA GLY A 17 7.29 1.23 31.95
C GLY A 17 7.31 0.26 30.78
N GLY A 18 7.59 -1.02 31.07
CA GLY A 18 6.69 -2.13 30.72
C GLY A 18 6.69 -2.72 29.31
N GLY A 19 7.19 -3.97 29.20
CA GLY A 19 6.89 -4.93 28.13
C GLY A 19 7.78 -4.78 26.90
N GLY A 20 8.83 -5.56 26.66
CA GLY A 20 8.81 -7.02 26.67
C GLY A 20 8.27 -7.53 25.33
N THR A 21 9.20 -7.80 24.40
CA THR A 21 9.07 -8.55 23.13
C THR A 21 8.63 -7.84 21.84
N LEU A 22 9.32 -8.23 20.76
CA LEU A 22 9.22 -7.92 19.32
C LEU A 22 10.14 -6.77 18.83
N ALA A 23 11.14 -6.98 17.99
CA ALA A 23 11.75 -8.18 17.46
C ALA A 23 13.12 -7.75 16.88
N ALA A 24 14.12 -8.60 17.05
CA ALA A 24 15.29 -8.56 16.21
C ALA A 24 14.86 -8.90 14.77
N TYR A 25 15.11 -7.99 13.82
CA TYR A 25 15.39 -8.38 12.45
C TYR A 25 16.54 -7.51 11.94
N ALA A 26 17.76 -8.02 12.17
CA ALA A 26 18.98 -7.47 11.65
C ALA A 26 19.09 -7.82 10.16
N ALA A 27 18.79 -6.84 9.29
CA ALA A 27 19.43 -6.57 8.00
C ALA A 27 18.93 -5.22 7.45
N GLY A 28 19.61 -4.10 7.75
CA GLY A 28 19.38 -2.79 7.09
C GLY A 28 18.89 -1.65 8.01
N ALA A 29 19.68 -1.21 9.00
CA ALA A 29 19.29 -0.20 9.99
C ALA A 29 19.21 1.28 9.49
N PHE A 30 19.04 1.54 8.20
CA PHE A 30 18.65 2.86 7.63
C PHE A 30 17.88 2.70 6.30
N SER A 31 17.17 1.60 6.07
CA SER A 31 16.30 1.50 4.90
C SER A 31 15.04 2.32 5.15
N ASN A 32 14.89 3.43 4.42
CA ASN A 32 13.63 4.18 4.40
C ASN A 32 12.46 3.23 4.09
N ASP A 33 11.36 3.36 4.80
CA ASP A 33 10.18 2.52 4.55
C ASP A 33 9.71 2.72 3.10
N THR A 34 9.61 1.65 2.33
CA THR A 34 8.95 1.70 1.02
C THR A 34 7.43 1.73 1.20
N TYR A 35 6.70 2.13 0.17
CA TYR A 35 5.24 2.12 0.18
C TYR A 35 4.70 0.74 0.58
N PHE A 36 5.25 -0.34 0.03
CA PHE A 36 4.81 -1.69 0.39
C PHE A 36 5.06 -2.03 1.85
N ILE A 37 6.26 -1.77 2.36
CA ILE A 37 6.62 -2.08 3.77
C ILE A 37 5.74 -1.27 4.72
N LYS A 38 5.56 0.02 4.43
CA LYS A 38 4.73 0.92 5.25
C LYS A 38 3.27 0.50 5.24
N ALA A 39 2.67 0.28 4.06
CA ALA A 39 1.28 -0.14 3.95
C ALA A 39 1.02 -1.51 4.60
N LYS A 40 1.95 -2.47 4.46
CA LYS A 40 1.83 -3.79 5.08
C LYS A 40 1.90 -3.74 6.62
N ARG A 41 2.62 -2.78 7.20
CA ARG A 41 2.60 -2.53 8.65
C ARG A 41 1.28 -1.90 9.10
N GLU A 42 0.69 -1.02 8.29
CA GLU A 42 -0.59 -0.35 8.59
C GLU A 42 -1.81 -1.29 8.38
N PHE A 43 -1.73 -2.23 7.44
CA PHE A 43 -2.82 -3.14 7.13
C PHE A 43 -2.45 -4.60 7.41
N THR A 44 -2.78 -5.07 8.61
CA THR A 44 -2.60 -6.49 8.99
C THR A 44 -3.65 -7.41 8.39
N GLU A 45 -4.83 -6.89 8.03
CA GLU A 45 -5.98 -7.66 7.55
C GLU A 45 -6.17 -7.57 6.02
N LYS A 46 -5.40 -6.72 5.35
CA LYS A 46 -5.50 -6.53 3.89
C LYS A 46 -4.41 -7.32 3.14
N SER A 47 -4.80 -7.84 1.98
CA SER A 47 -3.93 -8.53 1.04
C SER A 47 -3.49 -7.59 -0.08
N TYR A 48 -2.28 -7.81 -0.58
CA TYR A 48 -1.75 -7.06 -1.72
C TYR A 48 -2.30 -7.63 -3.04
N ILE A 49 -2.79 -6.76 -3.94
CA ILE A 49 -3.59 -7.19 -5.11
C ILE A 49 -2.82 -8.05 -6.12
N ALA A 50 -1.49 -7.91 -6.21
CA ALA A 50 -0.69 -8.64 -7.19
C ALA A 50 -0.62 -10.14 -6.89
N GLU A 51 -0.90 -10.52 -5.63
CA GLU A 51 -0.94 -11.90 -5.16
C GLU A 51 -2.34 -12.52 -5.30
N LYS A 52 -3.34 -11.73 -5.75
CA LYS A 52 -4.77 -12.07 -5.72
C LYS A 52 -5.45 -12.00 -7.08
N GLU A 53 -4.72 -12.25 -8.16
CA GLU A 53 -5.18 -11.99 -9.54
C GLU A 53 -6.56 -12.56 -9.89
N GLU A 54 -6.84 -13.83 -9.60
CA GLU A 54 -8.12 -14.46 -9.93
C GLU A 54 -9.27 -13.90 -9.09
N GLU A 55 -9.04 -13.73 -7.78
CA GLU A 55 -10.01 -13.14 -6.85
C GLU A 55 -10.38 -11.72 -7.27
N MET A 56 -9.37 -10.90 -7.59
CA MET A 56 -9.55 -9.53 -8.02
C MET A 56 -10.40 -9.45 -9.28
N LYS A 57 -10.06 -10.22 -10.32
CA LYS A 57 -10.85 -10.24 -11.56
C LYS A 57 -12.28 -10.71 -11.31
N GLY A 58 -12.48 -11.72 -10.47
CA GLY A 58 -13.81 -12.19 -10.07
C GLY A 58 -14.64 -11.13 -9.36
N TRP A 59 -14.03 -10.34 -8.47
CA TRP A 59 -14.72 -9.24 -7.80
C TRP A 59 -15.09 -8.13 -8.76
N LEU A 60 -14.18 -7.78 -9.67
CA LEU A 60 -14.41 -6.74 -10.67
C LEU A 60 -15.59 -7.06 -11.59
N THR A 61 -15.87 -8.33 -11.89
CA THR A 61 -17.01 -8.74 -12.74
C THR A 61 -18.33 -8.91 -11.97
N GLN A 62 -18.32 -8.88 -10.63
CA GLN A 62 -19.52 -9.07 -9.80
C GLN A 62 -19.99 -7.76 -9.19
N GLN A 63 -21.13 -7.21 -9.61
CA GLN A 63 -21.62 -5.87 -9.21
C GLN A 63 -21.50 -5.56 -7.70
N ASN A 64 -21.91 -6.49 -6.83
CA ASN A 64 -22.05 -6.25 -5.39
C ASN A 64 -20.86 -6.70 -4.53
N LYS A 65 -19.76 -7.17 -5.12
CA LYS A 65 -18.53 -7.51 -4.37
C LYS A 65 -17.59 -6.32 -4.29
N GLU A 66 -16.91 -6.18 -3.15
CA GLU A 66 -15.78 -5.24 -2.97
C GLU A 66 -16.09 -3.82 -3.48
N THR A 67 -17.28 -3.33 -3.16
CA THR A 67 -17.81 -2.04 -3.63
C THR A 67 -16.90 -0.88 -3.21
N THR A 68 -16.34 -0.93 -2.01
CA THR A 68 -15.35 0.04 -1.52
C THR A 68 -14.10 0.04 -2.39
N TYR A 69 -13.48 -1.13 -2.61
CA TYR A 69 -12.28 -1.22 -3.44
C TYR A 69 -12.54 -0.73 -4.88
N LYS A 70 -13.68 -1.09 -5.46
CA LYS A 70 -14.05 -0.61 -6.80
C LYS A 70 -14.25 0.89 -6.86
N THR A 71 -14.83 1.48 -5.82
CA THR A 71 -14.99 2.93 -5.69
C THR A 71 -13.63 3.60 -5.59
N ASP A 72 -12.75 3.08 -4.73
CA ASP A 72 -11.40 3.56 -4.57
C ASP A 72 -10.59 3.46 -5.87
N LEU A 73 -10.70 2.34 -6.57
CA LEU A 73 -10.04 2.14 -7.86
C LEU A 73 -10.59 3.12 -8.90
N LYS A 74 -11.91 3.24 -9.05
CA LYS A 74 -12.56 4.19 -9.97
C LYS A 74 -12.09 5.63 -9.71
N ASN A 75 -12.04 6.05 -8.46
CA ASN A 75 -11.72 7.42 -8.07
C ASN A 75 -10.23 7.76 -8.23
N ASN A 76 -9.36 6.75 -8.29
CA ASN A 76 -7.91 6.96 -8.31
C ASN A 76 -7.21 6.47 -9.57
N ILE A 77 -7.84 5.67 -10.44
CA ILE A 77 -7.18 5.13 -11.64
C ILE A 77 -6.61 6.21 -12.57
N LYS A 78 -7.29 7.36 -12.69
CA LYS A 78 -6.80 8.52 -13.45
C LYS A 78 -5.57 9.19 -12.82
N LYS A 79 -5.34 9.00 -11.52
CA LYS A 79 -4.21 9.55 -10.76
C LYS A 79 -3.02 8.59 -10.71
N MET A 80 -3.23 7.33 -11.08
CA MET A 80 -2.20 6.27 -11.12
C MET A 80 -1.28 6.47 -12.32
N THR A 81 -0.39 7.46 -12.24
CA THR A 81 0.55 7.84 -13.31
C THR A 81 1.94 7.22 -13.10
N GLY A 82 2.83 7.38 -14.08
CA GLY A 82 4.23 6.92 -13.98
C GLY A 82 4.48 5.50 -14.47
N ILE A 83 3.54 4.90 -15.20
CA ILE A 83 3.73 3.61 -15.89
C ILE A 83 3.55 3.75 -17.40
N SER A 84 4.26 2.93 -18.18
CA SER A 84 4.19 2.93 -19.65
C SER A 84 2.96 2.19 -20.22
N LYS A 85 1.90 2.02 -19.43
CA LYS A 85 0.66 1.37 -19.84
C LYS A 85 -0.43 2.41 -20.06
N THR A 86 -1.27 2.19 -21.07
CA THR A 86 -2.45 3.03 -21.31
C THR A 86 -3.48 2.76 -20.22
N ALA A 87 -4.01 3.83 -19.62
CA ALA A 87 -5.09 3.72 -18.66
C ALA A 87 -6.36 3.17 -19.33
N PRO A 88 -7.15 2.33 -18.64
CA PRO A 88 -8.46 1.91 -19.14
C PRO A 88 -9.36 3.11 -19.43
N THR A 89 -10.21 2.99 -20.44
CA THR A 89 -11.13 4.08 -20.82
C THR A 89 -12.14 4.37 -19.71
N GLU A 90 -12.63 5.60 -19.68
CA GLU A 90 -13.61 6.05 -18.67
C GLU A 90 -14.88 5.20 -18.67
N ASP A 91 -15.37 4.78 -19.83
CA ASP A 91 -16.53 3.88 -19.93
C ASP A 91 -16.29 2.54 -19.21
N LYS A 92 -15.10 1.95 -19.36
CA LYS A 92 -14.76 0.69 -18.69
C LYS A 92 -14.64 0.88 -17.18
N VAL A 93 -14.02 1.98 -16.75
CA VAL A 93 -13.86 2.31 -15.32
C VAL A 93 -15.21 2.62 -14.68
N ASN A 94 -16.12 3.30 -15.39
CA ASN A 94 -17.44 3.64 -14.88
C ASN A 94 -18.30 2.42 -14.57
N LYS A 95 -18.11 1.30 -15.29
CA LYS A 95 -18.77 0.01 -15.02
C LYS A 95 -18.45 -0.56 -13.64
N LEU A 96 -17.31 -0.20 -13.02
CA LEU A 96 -16.95 -0.64 -11.67
C LEU A 96 -17.99 -0.30 -10.60
N GLN A 97 -18.80 0.74 -10.85
CA GLN A 97 -19.90 1.18 -9.99
C GLN A 97 -21.21 1.34 -10.80
N GLY A 98 -21.26 0.77 -12.01
CA GLY A 98 -22.40 0.91 -12.92
C GLY A 98 -23.46 -0.15 -12.69
N GLU A 99 -24.60 0.02 -13.36
CA GLU A 99 -25.66 -1.01 -13.41
C GLU A 99 -25.18 -2.29 -14.12
N THR A 100 -24.24 -2.13 -15.06
CA THR A 100 -23.58 -3.25 -15.75
C THR A 100 -22.16 -3.39 -15.25
N ALA A 101 -21.81 -4.56 -14.72
CA ALA A 101 -20.45 -4.87 -14.30
C ALA A 101 -19.51 -4.99 -15.53
N PRO A 102 -18.20 -4.73 -15.35
CA PRO A 102 -17.19 -5.02 -16.36
C PRO A 102 -17.27 -6.47 -16.85
N THR A 103 -17.07 -6.67 -18.14
CA THR A 103 -16.82 -8.01 -18.71
C THR A 103 -15.47 -8.56 -18.21
N THR A 104 -15.24 -9.87 -18.37
CA THR A 104 -13.96 -10.49 -17.98
C THR A 104 -12.75 -9.84 -18.65
N ALA A 105 -12.86 -9.42 -19.91
CA ALA A 105 -11.79 -8.73 -20.63
C ALA A 105 -11.53 -7.33 -20.06
N GLU A 106 -12.58 -6.56 -19.77
CA GLU A 106 -12.48 -5.23 -19.17
C GLU A 106 -11.93 -5.30 -17.74
N ALA A 107 -12.41 -6.25 -16.94
CA ALA A 107 -11.92 -6.52 -15.60
C ALA A 107 -10.42 -6.87 -15.62
N LYS A 108 -9.98 -7.70 -16.59
CA LYS A 108 -8.56 -8.01 -16.78
C LYS A 108 -7.75 -6.76 -17.09
N GLU A 109 -8.20 -5.92 -18.02
CA GLU A 109 -7.50 -4.68 -18.39
C GLU A 109 -7.36 -3.72 -17.21
N ILE A 110 -8.45 -3.51 -16.46
CA ILE A 110 -8.47 -2.68 -15.26
C ILE A 110 -7.52 -3.24 -14.19
N TYR A 111 -7.59 -4.55 -13.93
CA TYR A 111 -6.72 -5.22 -12.98
C TYR A 111 -5.25 -5.13 -13.38
N ASP A 112 -4.91 -5.44 -14.63
CA ASP A 112 -3.53 -5.43 -15.12
C ASP A 112 -2.94 -4.01 -15.01
N TYR A 113 -3.72 -2.97 -15.34
CA TYR A 113 -3.28 -1.59 -15.17
C TYR A 113 -2.98 -1.28 -13.69
N ALA A 114 -3.91 -1.64 -12.79
CA ALA A 114 -3.75 -1.41 -11.38
C ALA A 114 -2.54 -2.16 -10.79
N LYS A 115 -2.41 -3.45 -11.12
CA LYS A 115 -1.28 -4.31 -10.75
C LYS A 115 0.04 -3.70 -11.21
N ASN A 116 0.15 -3.29 -12.47
CA ASN A 116 1.38 -2.71 -13.00
C ASN A 116 1.76 -1.41 -12.26
N TRP A 117 0.78 -0.56 -11.95
CA TRP A 117 1.04 0.63 -11.16
C TRP A 117 1.49 0.28 -9.74
N CYS A 118 0.81 -0.64 -9.07
CA CYS A 118 1.18 -1.10 -7.74
C CYS A 118 2.60 -1.69 -7.71
N GLU A 119 2.96 -2.56 -8.65
CA GLU A 119 4.32 -3.09 -8.76
C GLU A 119 5.34 -1.98 -9.00
N SER A 120 5.04 -0.99 -9.83
CA SER A 120 5.95 0.15 -10.07
C SER A 120 6.18 1.02 -8.84
N LYS A 121 5.22 1.06 -7.91
CA LYS A 121 5.27 1.88 -6.69
C LYS A 121 5.68 1.11 -5.44
N LYS A 122 5.71 -0.22 -5.51
CA LYS A 122 6.00 -1.12 -4.39
C LYS A 122 7.31 -0.78 -3.68
N GLU A 123 8.34 -0.46 -4.45
CA GLU A 123 9.68 -0.13 -3.96
C GLU A 123 9.93 1.38 -3.79
N THR A 124 8.94 2.23 -4.07
CA THR A 124 9.04 3.67 -3.85
C THR A 124 9.26 3.96 -2.38
N VAL A 125 10.29 4.73 -2.06
CA VAL A 125 10.58 5.20 -0.71
C VAL A 125 9.53 6.23 -0.27
N TYR A 126 8.92 6.00 0.89
CA TYR A 126 8.06 6.98 1.53
C TYR A 126 8.90 8.12 2.13
N LYS A 127 8.57 9.36 1.76
CA LYS A 127 9.28 10.59 2.14
C LYS A 127 8.46 11.52 3.05
N GLY A 128 7.44 10.99 3.72
CA GLY A 128 6.54 11.83 4.53
C GLY A 128 5.52 12.56 3.67
N GLU A 129 5.26 13.83 4.02
CA GLU A 129 4.24 14.69 3.40
C GLU A 129 4.36 14.78 1.88
N GLU A 130 5.59 14.79 1.33
CA GLU A 130 5.85 14.85 -0.11
C GLU A 130 5.26 13.68 -0.90
N SER A 131 5.15 12.52 -0.25
CA SER A 131 4.67 11.27 -0.85
C SER A 131 3.29 10.84 -0.37
N GLU A 132 2.71 11.55 0.61
CA GLU A 132 1.51 11.10 1.33
C GLU A 132 0.31 10.92 0.40
N ALA A 133 0.08 11.86 -0.52
CA ALA A 133 -1.05 11.78 -1.44
C ALA A 133 -0.96 10.55 -2.38
N GLU A 134 0.23 10.23 -2.88
CA GLU A 134 0.44 9.05 -3.74
C GLU A 134 0.41 7.76 -2.91
N PHE A 135 0.95 7.80 -1.70
CA PHE A 135 0.93 6.70 -0.76
C PHE A 135 -0.50 6.33 -0.33
N GLU A 136 -1.38 7.33 -0.11
CA GLU A 136 -2.80 7.11 0.17
C GLU A 136 -3.52 6.44 -1.01
N ILE A 137 -3.20 6.82 -2.25
CA ILE A 137 -3.71 6.13 -3.43
C ILE A 137 -3.22 4.69 -3.43
N PHE A 138 -1.92 4.48 -3.20
CA PHE A 138 -1.30 3.15 -3.13
C PHE A 138 -1.99 2.25 -2.12
N LYS A 139 -2.24 2.74 -0.91
CA LYS A 139 -2.98 2.00 0.11
C LYS A 139 -4.36 1.57 -0.34
N LYS A 140 -5.10 2.45 -1.01
CA LYS A 140 -6.49 2.21 -1.42
C LYS A 140 -6.60 1.25 -2.60
N VAL A 141 -5.70 1.34 -3.58
CA VAL A 141 -5.79 0.57 -4.83
C VAL A 141 -4.92 -0.68 -4.85
N CYS A 142 -3.91 -0.77 -3.98
CA CYS A 142 -2.98 -1.91 -3.96
C CYS A 142 -3.21 -2.89 -2.80
N PHE A 143 -4.01 -2.50 -1.79
CA PHE A 143 -4.37 -3.36 -0.67
C PHE A 143 -5.88 -3.49 -0.56
N VAL A 144 -6.35 -4.74 -0.58
CA VAL A 144 -7.76 -5.11 -0.53
C VAL A 144 -8.04 -5.92 0.72
N ASN A 145 -9.29 -5.92 1.19
CA ASN A 145 -9.65 -6.76 2.30
C ASN A 145 -9.35 -8.22 1.94
N SER A 146 -8.62 -8.91 2.80
CA SER A 146 -8.46 -10.35 2.63
C SER A 146 -9.85 -10.95 2.81
N PRO A 147 -10.38 -11.76 1.88
CA PRO A 147 -11.62 -12.45 2.14
C PRO A 147 -11.40 -13.29 3.40
N VAL A 148 -12.19 -13.04 4.43
CA VAL A 148 -12.29 -13.96 5.57
C VAL A 148 -12.79 -15.26 4.95
N ALA A 149 -11.94 -16.29 5.01
CA ALA A 149 -12.23 -17.62 4.49
C ALA A 149 -13.49 -18.21 5.13
#